data_AF-A0A0F8YL26-F1
#
_entry.id   AF-A0A0F8YL26-F1
#
_cell.length_a   1.000
_cell.length_b   1.000
_cell.length_c   1.000
_cell.angle_alpha   90.00
_cell.angle_beta   90.00
_cell.angle_gamma   90.00
#
_symmetry.space_group_name_H-M   'P 1'
#
loop_
_entity.id
_entity.type
_entity.pdbx_description
1 polymer ?
#
loop_
_entity_poly.entity_id
_entity_poly.type
_entity_poly.pdbx_seq_one_letter_code
_entity_poly.pdbx_strand_id
1 'polypeptide(L)'
;MAKYATKEQVTAITSPAADVTVDDLTYRLAAITRGEFRWAMDTVGYVENPVTGKNDSADPEMVDMLMLATSLIEPDFDAEDEADIATLQEMPIGVSSKLIKQMMTLSSLGVEDPTAPTEE
;
A
#
# COMPACT_ATOMS: atom_id res chain seq x y z
N MET A 1 -0.18 10.16 -14.02
CA MET A 1 -0.36 10.76 -12.68
C MET A 1 0.37 9.88 -11.67
N ALA A 2 1.03 10.45 -10.65
CA ALA A 2 1.69 9.64 -9.63
C ALA A 2 0.61 9.01 -8.73
N LYS A 3 0.65 7.69 -8.58
CA LYS A 3 -0.35 6.92 -7.83
C LYS A 3 -0.16 7.00 -6.31
N TYR A 4 1.03 7.40 -5.85
CA TYR A 4 1.44 7.39 -4.44
C TYR A 4 1.94 8.75 -3.97
N ALA A 5 1.78 9.03 -2.67
CA ALA A 5 2.36 10.19 -2.00
C ALA A 5 3.90 10.17 -2.07
N THR A 6 4.53 11.34 -1.96
CA THR A 6 6.00 11.46 -1.95
C THR A 6 6.59 10.88 -0.66
N LYS A 7 7.85 10.40 -0.70
CA LYS A 7 8.55 9.73 0.43
C LYS A 7 8.57 10.57 1.73
N GLU A 8 8.39 11.88 1.64
CA GLU A 8 8.38 12.83 2.76
C GLU A 8 7.00 13.00 3.40
N GLN A 9 5.91 12.61 2.71
CA GLN A 9 4.53 12.70 3.20
C GLN A 9 4.12 11.51 4.08
N VAL A 10 4.97 10.48 4.20
CA VAL A 10 4.75 9.35 5.10
C VAL A 10 5.00 9.79 6.54
N THR A 11 3.96 10.28 7.20
CA THR A 11 3.99 10.63 8.63
C THR A 11 3.90 9.36 9.48
N ALA A 12 4.61 9.33 10.60
CA ALA A 12 4.71 8.15 11.48
C ALA A 12 3.33 7.70 11.96
N ILE A 13 3.00 6.44 11.72
CA ILE A 13 1.64 5.92 11.90
C ILE A 13 1.34 5.60 13.36
N THR A 14 0.21 6.12 13.87
CA THR A 14 -0.29 5.94 15.23
C THR A 14 -1.54 5.05 15.34
N SER A 15 -1.88 4.26 14.31
CA SER A 15 -3.05 3.35 14.36
C SER A 15 -2.63 1.87 14.34
N PRO A 16 -3.07 1.05 15.31
CA PRO A 16 -2.49 -0.28 15.57
C PRO A 16 -2.97 -1.40 14.63
N ALA A 17 -4.19 -1.33 14.11
CA ALA A 17 -4.74 -2.24 13.09
C ALA A 17 -6.18 -1.80 12.75
N ALA A 18 -6.74 -2.27 11.63
CA ALA A 18 -8.18 -2.22 11.37
C ALA A 18 -8.68 -3.52 10.73
N ASP A 19 -9.90 -3.89 11.11
CA ASP A 19 -10.61 -5.03 10.51
C ASP A 19 -11.43 -4.55 9.30
N VAL A 20 -11.30 -5.27 8.19
CA VAL A 20 -12.02 -5.03 6.94
C VAL A 20 -12.78 -6.28 6.56
N THR A 21 -14.10 -6.22 6.67
CA THR A 21 -14.97 -7.28 6.17
C THR A 21 -15.31 -7.03 4.70
N VAL A 22 -15.09 -8.05 3.87
CA VAL A 22 -15.51 -8.09 2.47
C VAL A 22 -16.27 -9.39 2.26
N ASP A 23 -17.54 -9.25 1.87
CA ASP A 23 -18.50 -10.35 1.83
C ASP A 23 -18.54 -11.08 3.18
N ASP A 24 -18.15 -12.36 3.21
CA ASP A 24 -18.14 -13.21 4.41
C ASP A 24 -16.75 -13.35 5.06
N LEU A 25 -15.71 -12.71 4.52
CA LEU A 25 -14.33 -12.80 5.00
C LEU A 25 -13.92 -11.51 5.71
N THR A 26 -13.26 -11.65 6.87
CA THR A 26 -12.69 -10.52 7.62
C THR A 26 -11.18 -10.57 7.54
N TYR A 27 -10.59 -9.46 7.12
CA TYR A 27 -9.16 -9.25 7.01
C TYR A 27 -8.72 -8.26 8.07
N ARG A 28 -7.58 -8.50 8.70
CA ARG A 28 -7.01 -7.57 9.66
C ARG A 28 -5.76 -6.94 9.06
N LEU A 29 -5.76 -5.62 8.95
CA LEU A 29 -4.67 -4.84 8.34
C LEU A 29 -3.94 -4.02 9.40
N ALA A 30 -2.62 -4.02 9.35
CA ALA A 30 -1.78 -3.05 10.00
C ALA A 30 -1.56 -1.84 9.07
N ALA A 31 -0.89 -0.82 9.58
CA ALA A 31 -0.35 0.20 8.72
C ALA A 31 1.09 -0.14 8.35
N ILE A 32 1.49 0.10 7.10
CA ILE A 32 2.86 -0.13 6.65
C ILE A 32 3.73 1.09 6.92
N THR A 33 4.91 0.83 7.46
CA THR A 33 5.93 1.84 7.71
C THR A 33 6.54 2.36 6.41
N ARG A 34 7.21 3.51 6.51
CA ARG A 34 8.03 4.04 5.41
C ARG A 34 9.11 3.06 4.94
N GLY A 35 9.64 2.23 5.86
CA GLY A 35 10.64 1.21 5.55
C GLY A 35 10.08 0.12 4.66
N GLU A 36 8.90 -0.41 5.00
CA GLU A 36 8.20 -1.45 4.24
C GLU A 36 7.72 -0.94 2.87
N PHE A 37 7.20 0.30 2.82
CA PHE A 37 6.88 0.95 1.55
C PHE A 37 8.12 1.03 0.64
N ARG A 38 9.26 1.47 1.19
CA ARG A 38 10.50 1.57 0.42
C ARG A 38 11.00 0.20 -0.02
N TRP A 39 10.95 -0.79 0.86
CA TRP A 39 11.33 -2.16 0.54
C TRP A 39 10.50 -2.70 -0.63
N ALA A 40 9.16 -2.59 -0.59
CA ALA A 40 8.29 -3.06 -1.67
C ALA A 40 8.62 -2.39 -3.03
N MET A 41 8.93 -1.10 -3.00
CA MET A 41 9.36 -0.34 -4.19
C MET A 41 10.73 -0.82 -4.71
N ASP A 42 11.71 -0.98 -3.82
CA ASP A 42 13.06 -1.42 -4.16
C ASP A 42 13.05 -2.87 -4.72
N THR A 43 12.19 -3.76 -4.17
CA THR A 43 12.01 -5.15 -4.62
C THR A 43 11.55 -5.24 -6.07
N VAL A 44 10.63 -4.35 -6.49
CA VAL A 44 10.12 -4.31 -7.88
C VAL A 44 11.03 -3.49 -8.81
N GLY A 45 12.13 -2.95 -8.28
CA GLY A 45 13.10 -2.19 -9.06
C GLY A 45 12.60 -0.79 -9.45
N TYR A 46 11.75 -0.17 -8.62
CA TYR A 46 11.35 1.22 -8.85
C TYR A 46 12.58 2.13 -8.78
N VAL A 47 12.90 2.77 -9.90
CA VAL A 47 13.94 3.79 -9.96
C VAL A 47 13.26 5.15 -9.83
N GLU A 48 13.62 5.89 -8.79
CA GLU A 48 13.20 7.29 -8.65
C GLU A 48 13.78 8.09 -9.82
N ASN A 49 12.90 8.66 -10.65
CA ASN A 49 13.33 9.54 -11.73
C ASN A 49 13.82 10.85 -11.11
N PRO A 50 15.12 11.17 -11.20
CA PRO A 50 15.70 12.31 -10.51
C PRO A 50 15.21 13.66 -11.05
N VAL A 51 14.56 13.68 -12.22
CA VAL A 51 14.04 14.91 -12.86
C VAL A 51 12.62 15.21 -12.40
N THR A 52 11.79 14.19 -12.22
CA THR A 52 10.37 14.37 -11.90
C THR A 52 10.04 14.06 -10.43
N GLY A 53 10.96 13.43 -9.69
CA GLY A 53 10.71 12.90 -8.34
C GLY A 53 9.68 11.77 -8.33
N LYS A 54 9.26 11.30 -9.51
CA LYS A 54 8.29 10.21 -9.66
C LYS A 54 9.06 8.92 -9.79
N ASN A 55 8.61 7.89 -9.10
CA ASN A 55 9.10 6.55 -9.35
C ASN A 55 8.41 6.07 -10.64
N ASP A 56 9.18 5.57 -11.61
CA ASP A 56 8.66 4.87 -12.80
C ASP A 56 8.84 3.35 -12.57
N SER A 57 7.74 2.57 -12.61
CA SER A 57 7.74 1.13 -12.29
C SER A 57 7.87 0.26 -13.52
N ALA A 58 8.36 -0.97 -13.34
CA ALA A 58 8.09 -2.09 -14.24
C ALA A 58 6.71 -2.73 -13.95
N ASP A 59 6.24 -2.76 -12.69
CA ASP A 59 4.96 -3.35 -12.30
C ASP A 59 4.38 -2.67 -11.02
N PRO A 60 3.44 -1.71 -11.15
CA PRO A 60 2.82 -1.05 -10.01
C PRO A 60 1.82 -1.95 -9.25
N GLU A 61 1.38 -3.07 -9.84
CA GLU A 61 0.47 -4.01 -9.20
C GLU A 61 1.23 -4.92 -8.24
N MET A 62 2.44 -5.34 -8.60
CA MET A 62 3.32 -6.11 -7.71
C MET A 62 3.65 -5.35 -6.42
N VAL A 63 3.90 -4.04 -6.50
CA VAL A 63 4.14 -3.23 -5.30
C VAL A 63 2.92 -3.19 -4.39
N ASP A 64 1.71 -3.06 -4.97
CA ASP A 64 0.48 -3.10 -4.18
C ASP A 64 0.30 -4.45 -3.47
N MET A 65 0.66 -5.57 -4.12
CA MET A 65 0.59 -6.90 -3.51
C MET A 65 1.61 -7.07 -2.38
N LEU A 66 2.86 -6.66 -2.58
CA LEU A 66 3.91 -6.73 -1.55
C LEU A 66 3.54 -5.89 -0.31
N MET A 67 3.02 -4.69 -0.54
CA MET A 67 2.53 -3.82 0.54
C MET A 67 1.32 -4.44 1.25
N LEU A 68 0.39 -5.01 0.49
CA LEU A 68 -0.80 -5.64 1.05
C LEU A 68 -0.44 -6.87 1.89
N ALA A 69 0.46 -7.73 1.42
CA ALA A 69 0.98 -8.88 2.17
C ALA A 69 1.60 -8.42 3.50
N THR A 70 2.49 -7.43 3.45
CA THR A 70 3.14 -6.86 4.65
C THR A 70 2.14 -6.26 5.65
N SER A 71 1.03 -5.73 5.13
CA SER A 71 -0.03 -5.13 5.94
C SER A 71 -0.97 -6.16 6.58
N LEU A 72 -1.15 -7.32 5.97
CA LEU A 72 -2.13 -8.31 6.42
C LEU A 72 -1.63 -9.05 7.67
N ILE A 73 -2.32 -8.83 8.79
CA ILE A 73 -2.10 -9.57 10.04
C ILE A 73 -2.88 -10.89 10.00
N GLU A 74 -4.12 -10.86 9.48
CA GLU A 74 -4.97 -12.04 9.37
C GLU A 74 -5.80 -11.98 8.07
N PRO A 75 -5.76 -13.02 7.21
CA PRO A 75 -4.77 -14.10 7.23
C PRO A 75 -3.34 -13.54 7.02
N ASP A 76 -2.37 -14.14 7.69
CA ASP A 76 -0.95 -13.77 7.62
C ASP A 76 -0.39 -14.23 6.26
N PHE A 77 0.13 -13.29 5.47
CA PHE A 77 0.75 -13.56 4.17
C PHE A 77 2.21 -13.12 4.22
N ASP A 78 3.11 -13.99 3.77
CA ASP A 78 4.53 -13.66 3.66
C ASP A 78 4.80 -12.90 2.35
N ALA A 79 5.26 -11.65 2.47
CA ALA A 79 5.59 -10.82 1.32
C ALA A 79 6.86 -11.31 0.57
N GLU A 80 7.63 -12.23 1.15
CA GLU A 80 8.76 -12.90 0.52
C GLU A 80 8.39 -14.26 -0.13
N ASP A 81 7.19 -14.80 0.14
CA ASP A 81 6.72 -16.05 -0.46
C ASP A 81 5.93 -15.79 -1.77
N GLU A 82 6.45 -16.32 -2.87
CA GLU A 82 5.83 -16.22 -4.19
C GLU A 82 4.41 -16.83 -4.24
N ALA A 83 4.13 -17.87 -3.43
CA ALA A 83 2.81 -18.51 -3.39
C ALA A 83 1.75 -17.62 -2.72
N ASP A 84 2.15 -16.89 -1.70
CA ASP A 84 1.28 -15.95 -0.98
C ASP A 84 0.97 -14.73 -1.84
N ILE A 85 1.98 -14.19 -2.53
CA ILE A 85 1.78 -13.11 -3.51
C ILE A 85 0.88 -13.56 -4.67
N ALA A 86 1.07 -14.77 -5.21
CA ALA A 86 0.19 -15.30 -6.25
C ALA A 86 -1.27 -15.42 -5.76
N THR A 87 -1.46 -15.86 -4.52
CA THR A 87 -2.80 -15.93 -3.89
C THR A 87 -3.45 -14.56 -3.80
N LEU A 88 -2.68 -13.52 -3.42
CA LEU A 88 -3.17 -12.14 -3.37
C LEU A 88 -3.54 -11.60 -4.76
N GLN A 89 -2.78 -11.97 -5.80
CA GLN A 89 -3.07 -11.61 -7.20
C GLN A 89 -4.34 -12.28 -7.74
N GLU A 90 -4.63 -13.51 -7.29
CA GLU A 90 -5.85 -14.24 -7.66
C GLU A 90 -7.11 -13.74 -6.92
N MET A 91 -6.96 -12.86 -5.92
CA MET A 91 -8.10 -12.29 -5.22
C MET A 91 -9.02 -11.52 -6.18
N PRO A 92 -10.34 -11.55 -5.96
CA PRO A 92 -11.24 -10.73 -6.77
C PRO A 92 -10.84 -9.26 -6.66
N ILE A 93 -10.73 -8.58 -7.81
CA ILE A 93 -10.23 -7.20 -7.92
C ILE A 93 -10.93 -6.24 -6.94
N GLY A 94 -12.23 -6.45 -6.69
CA GLY A 94 -13.00 -5.64 -5.74
C GLY A 94 -12.54 -5.79 -4.28
N VAL A 95 -12.07 -6.98 -3.90
CA VAL A 95 -11.55 -7.28 -2.55
C VAL A 95 -10.17 -6.66 -2.39
N SER A 96 -9.22 -6.97 -3.27
CA SER A 96 -7.85 -6.46 -3.20
C SER A 96 -7.82 -4.93 -3.26
N SER A 97 -8.60 -4.30 -4.14
CA SER A 97 -8.72 -2.83 -4.21
C SER A 97 -9.22 -2.20 -2.90
N LYS A 98 -10.16 -2.84 -2.22
CA LYS A 98 -10.71 -2.35 -0.95
C LYS A 98 -9.68 -2.47 0.17
N LEU A 99 -8.95 -3.59 0.23
CA LEU A 99 -7.89 -3.80 1.22
C LEU A 99 -6.73 -2.84 1.02
N ILE A 100 -6.25 -2.65 -0.23
CA ILE A 100 -5.21 -1.68 -0.57
C ILE A 100 -5.64 -0.27 -0.16
N LYS A 101 -6.88 0.15 -0.47
CA LYS A 101 -7.38 1.47 -0.10
C LYS A 101 -7.40 1.67 1.42
N GLN A 102 -7.82 0.66 2.18
CA GLN A 102 -7.83 0.73 3.63
C GLN A 102 -6.40 0.80 4.19
N MET A 103 -5.50 -0.05 3.71
CA MET A 103 -4.08 -0.03 4.08
C MET A 103 -3.45 1.34 3.83
N MET A 104 -3.68 1.93 2.65
CA MET A 104 -3.16 3.26 2.31
C MET A 104 -3.70 4.34 3.25
N THR A 105 -4.97 4.21 3.67
CA THR A 105 -5.60 5.10 4.66
C THR A 105 -4.96 4.94 6.04
N LEU A 106 -4.76 3.69 6.49
CA LEU A 106 -4.09 3.39 7.75
C LEU A 106 -2.66 3.92 7.78
N SER A 107 -1.97 3.84 6.64
CA SER A 107 -0.56 4.20 6.50
C SER A 107 -0.32 5.68 6.23
N SER A 108 -1.39 6.49 6.15
CA SER A 108 -1.32 7.90 5.71
C SER A 108 -0.59 8.07 4.37
N LEU A 109 -0.63 7.02 3.52
CA LEU A 109 -0.07 6.99 2.18
C LEU A 109 -1.10 7.37 1.12
N GLY A 110 -2.39 7.39 1.51
CA GLY A 110 -3.44 7.99 0.70
C GLY A 110 -3.12 9.46 0.48
N VAL A 111 -3.11 9.89 -0.77
CA VAL A 111 -3.08 11.31 -1.11
C VAL A 111 -4.35 11.90 -0.50
N GLU A 112 -4.23 12.71 0.55
CA GLU A 112 -5.26 13.71 0.80
C GLU A 112 -5.34 14.51 -0.51
N ASP A 113 -6.49 14.47 -1.18
CA ASP A 113 -6.81 15.50 -2.18
C ASP A 113 -6.36 16.82 -1.55
N PRO A 114 -5.50 17.62 -2.21
CA PRO A 114 -5.00 18.85 -1.62
C PRO A 114 -6.22 19.62 -1.18
N THR A 115 -6.42 19.72 0.14
CA THR A 115 -7.46 20.56 0.69
C THR A 115 -7.30 21.89 0.00
N ALA A 116 -8.35 22.27 -0.73
CA ALA A 116 -8.44 23.56 -1.39
C ALA A 116 -7.87 24.63 -0.44
N PRO A 117 -7.11 25.60 -0.96
CA PRO A 117 -6.40 26.57 -0.14
C PRO A 117 -7.38 27.10 0.91
N THR A 118 -7.01 26.97 2.18
CA THR A 118 -7.76 27.57 3.27
C THR A 118 -7.71 29.06 2.99
N GLU A 119 -8.86 29.63 2.61
CA GLU A 119 -9.02 31.06 2.48
C GLU A 119 -8.74 31.66 3.86
N GLU A 120 -7.58 32.33 4.00
CA GLU A 120 -7.34 33.36 5.01
C GLU A 120 -7.82 34.72 4.50
#